data_AF-J9FRH2-F1
#
_entry.id   AF-J9FRH2-F1
#
_cell.length_a   1.000
_cell.length_b   1.000
_cell.length_c   1.000
_cell.angle_alpha   90.00
_cell.angle_beta   90.00
_cell.angle_gamma   90.00
#
_symmetry.space_group_name_H-M   'P 1'
#
loop_
_entity.id
_entity.type
_entity.pdbx_description
1 polymer ?
#
loop_
_entity_poly.entity_id
_entity_poly.type
_entity_poly.pdbx_seq_one_letter_code
_entity_poly.pdbx_strand_id
1 'polypeptide(L)'
;DSVGLRLTWMYDLPDSNLKLNSNVLVNLQKAVQEETTIQAATHEFRGVTYVWEVVKNLEKVFSLPGGIYNFGSGNSLNSYELYLQAAGLMGLKEPSTWILPDTERFSEQARNLTMNCNMIEKYDIRFHNSVEGIQEAILRPFRTQ
;
A
#
# COMPACT_ATOMS: atom_id res chain seq x y z
N ASP A 1 -11.53 25.81 -12.21
CA ASP A 1 -11.30 24.35 -12.36
C ASP A 1 -10.92 23.73 -11.04
N SER A 2 -11.27 22.46 -10.84
CA SER A 2 -10.95 21.71 -9.61
C SER A 2 -10.30 20.37 -9.96
N VAL A 3 -9.41 19.91 -9.08
CA VAL A 3 -8.72 18.63 -9.20
C VAL A 3 -9.19 17.71 -8.07
N GLY A 4 -9.71 16.54 -8.44
CA GLY A 4 -10.09 15.47 -7.52
C GLY A 4 -9.06 14.34 -7.54
N LEU A 5 -8.52 14.00 -6.38
CA LEU A 5 -7.60 12.87 -6.23
C LEU A 5 -8.32 11.67 -5.63
N ARG A 6 -8.23 10.53 -6.30
CA ARG A 6 -8.66 9.24 -5.77
C ARG A 6 -7.46 8.56 -5.13
N LEU A 7 -7.46 8.46 -3.81
CA LEU A 7 -6.37 7.87 -3.03
C LEU A 7 -6.60 6.38 -2.79
N THR A 8 -5.53 5.59 -2.77
CA THR A 8 -5.58 4.23 -2.24
C THR A 8 -5.35 4.24 -0.73
N TRP A 9 -5.32 3.04 -0.14
CA TRP A 9 -4.87 2.87 1.23
C TRP A 9 -3.39 3.26 1.32
N MET A 10 -3.02 3.94 2.40
CA MET A 10 -1.64 4.40 2.59
C MET A 10 -1.01 3.72 3.80
N TYR A 11 0.30 3.63 3.79
CA TYR A 11 1.07 3.19 4.93
C TYR A 11 2.31 4.07 5.10
N ASP A 12 2.86 4.00 6.31
CA ASP A 12 4.20 4.44 6.64
C ASP A 12 4.86 3.34 7.49
N LEU A 13 6.15 3.46 7.76
CA LEU A 13 6.90 2.50 8.55
C LEU A 13 6.41 2.47 10.01
N PRO A 14 6.46 1.31 10.69
CA PRO A 14 5.97 1.18 12.06
C PRO A 14 6.68 2.06 13.11
N ASP A 15 7.91 2.49 12.82
CA ASP A 15 8.72 3.37 13.66
C ASP A 15 8.56 4.86 13.31
N SER A 16 7.55 5.22 12.52
CA SER A 16 7.23 6.61 12.23
C SER A 16 6.88 7.37 13.52
N ASN A 17 7.37 8.61 13.62
CA ASN A 17 7.04 9.52 14.74
C ASN A 17 5.64 10.14 14.59
N LEU A 18 4.98 9.94 13.45
CA LEU A 18 3.63 10.44 13.20
C LEU A 18 2.59 9.42 13.68
N LYS A 19 1.36 9.89 13.95
CA LYS A 19 0.26 9.01 14.31
C LYS A 19 -0.02 8.03 13.16
N LEU A 20 0.12 6.74 13.44
CA LEU A 20 -0.17 5.65 12.50
C LEU A 20 -1.57 5.08 12.74
N ASN A 21 -2.28 4.83 11.66
CA ASN A 21 -3.42 3.92 11.65
C ASN A 21 -2.94 2.49 11.31
N SER A 22 -3.82 1.50 11.53
CA SER A 22 -3.60 0.14 11.03
C SER A 22 -3.27 0.17 9.53
N ASN A 23 -2.15 -0.45 9.18
CA ASN A 23 -1.65 -0.56 7.82
C ASN A 23 -0.84 -1.86 7.67
N VAL A 24 -0.46 -2.22 6.44
CA VAL A 24 0.19 -3.51 6.16
C VAL A 24 1.45 -3.75 7.02
N LEU A 25 2.34 -2.77 7.16
CA LEU A 25 3.61 -2.93 7.87
C LEU A 25 3.43 -2.92 9.39
N VAL A 26 2.55 -2.04 9.89
CA VAL A 26 2.21 -1.99 11.33
C VAL A 26 1.51 -3.27 11.75
N ASN A 27 0.60 -3.80 10.93
CA ASN A 27 -0.11 -5.04 11.24
C ASN A 27 0.85 -6.25 11.29
N LEU A 28 1.81 -6.31 10.37
CA LEU A 28 2.86 -7.34 10.37
C LEU A 28 3.74 -7.25 11.62
N GLN A 29 4.21 -6.05 11.98
CA GLN A 29 5.00 -5.86 13.20
C GLN A 29 4.21 -6.26 14.45
N LYS A 30 2.95 -5.83 14.54
CA LYS A 30 2.06 -6.15 15.66
C LYS A 30 1.84 -7.65 15.78
N ALA A 31 1.59 -8.34 14.67
CA ALA A 31 1.39 -9.79 14.67
C ALA A 31 2.59 -10.56 15.22
N VAL A 32 3.80 -10.15 14.85
CA VAL A 32 5.04 -10.74 15.39
C VAL A 32 5.23 -10.42 16.87
N GLN A 33 4.99 -9.19 17.29
CA GLN A 33 5.16 -8.77 18.69
C GLN A 33 4.16 -9.43 19.64
N GLU A 34 2.93 -9.64 19.18
CA GLU A 34 1.84 -10.20 19.98
C GLU A 34 1.66 -11.71 19.77
N GLU A 35 2.49 -12.34 18.93
CA GLU A 35 2.37 -13.76 18.56
C GLU A 35 0.97 -14.13 18.02
N THR A 36 0.40 -13.23 17.21
CA THR A 36 -0.95 -13.39 16.62
C THR A 36 -0.90 -13.71 15.14
N THR A 37 -2.00 -14.21 14.61
CA THR A 37 -2.15 -14.53 13.19
C THR A 37 -2.88 -13.43 12.42
N ILE A 38 -2.58 -13.30 11.13
CA ILE A 38 -3.27 -12.39 10.19
C ILE A 38 -4.07 -13.23 9.20
N GLN A 39 -5.37 -12.94 9.09
CA GLN A 39 -6.25 -13.54 8.07
C GLN A 39 -6.39 -12.59 6.88
N ALA A 40 -5.72 -12.90 5.77
CA ALA A 40 -5.66 -12.05 4.59
C ALA A 40 -6.43 -12.67 3.42
N ALA A 41 -7.33 -11.90 2.81
CA ALA A 41 -8.19 -12.39 1.74
C ALA A 41 -7.40 -12.77 0.48
N THR A 42 -7.76 -13.91 -0.11
CA THR A 42 -7.24 -14.33 -1.43
C THR A 42 -8.06 -13.79 -2.60
N HIS A 43 -9.28 -13.30 -2.33
CA HIS A 43 -10.20 -12.74 -3.34
C HIS A 43 -10.32 -11.21 -3.29
N GLU A 44 -9.35 -10.52 -2.66
CA GLU A 44 -9.27 -9.05 -2.65
C GLU A 44 -7.95 -8.59 -3.28
N PHE A 45 -8.04 -7.65 -4.21
CA PHE A 45 -6.91 -7.00 -4.87
C PHE A 45 -7.00 -5.51 -4.59
N ARG A 46 -5.98 -4.94 -3.93
CA ARG A 46 -5.96 -3.51 -3.59
C ARG A 46 -4.55 -2.94 -3.64
N GLY A 47 -4.42 -1.69 -4.07
CA GLY A 47 -3.18 -0.93 -3.93
C GLY A 47 -2.96 -0.47 -2.48
N VAL A 48 -1.71 -0.46 -2.03
CA VAL A 48 -1.28 0.26 -0.83
C VAL A 48 -0.12 1.17 -1.23
N THR A 49 -0.22 2.46 -0.89
CA THR A 49 0.76 3.48 -1.31
C THR A 49 1.64 3.89 -0.14
N TYR A 50 2.94 4.01 -0.39
CA TYR A 50 3.82 4.65 0.57
C TYR A 50 3.45 6.13 0.71
N VAL A 51 3.03 6.57 1.88
CA VAL A 51 2.46 7.92 2.07
C VAL A 51 3.42 9.02 1.64
N TRP A 52 4.73 8.81 1.76
CA TRP A 52 5.73 9.81 1.38
C TRP A 52 5.88 9.99 -0.14
N GLU A 53 5.47 9.01 -0.96
CA GLU A 53 5.33 9.22 -2.41
C GLU A 53 4.16 10.14 -2.74
N VAL A 54 3.06 10.02 -1.99
CA VAL A 54 1.90 10.92 -2.11
C VAL A 54 2.34 12.35 -1.81
N VAL A 55 3.08 12.54 -0.71
CA VAL A 55 3.61 13.86 -0.32
C VAL A 55 4.55 14.42 -1.40
N LYS A 56 5.54 13.63 -1.87
CA LYS A 56 6.50 14.06 -2.90
C LYS A 56 5.82 14.47 -4.21
N ASN A 57 4.75 13.77 -4.60
CA ASN A 57 4.01 14.07 -5.82
C ASN A 57 2.97 15.19 -5.66
N LEU A 58 2.66 15.63 -4.44
CA LEU A 58 1.57 16.58 -4.19
C LEU A 58 1.84 17.95 -4.84
N GLU A 59 3.09 18.41 -4.87
CA GLU A 59 3.43 19.68 -5.52
C GLU A 59 3.10 19.67 -7.02
N LYS A 60 3.36 18.54 -7.71
CA LYS A 60 3.05 18.38 -9.13
C LYS A 60 1.55 18.46 -9.42
N VAL A 61 0.70 18.10 -8.44
CA VAL A 61 -0.77 18.13 -8.59
C VAL A 61 -1.28 19.54 -8.85
N PHE A 62 -0.63 20.58 -8.32
CA PHE A 62 -1.09 21.97 -8.47
C PHE A 62 -1.06 22.46 -9.92
N SER A 63 -0.30 21.78 -10.79
CA SER A 63 -0.23 22.09 -12.22
C SER A 63 -1.18 21.25 -13.07
N LEU A 64 -1.97 20.34 -12.47
CA LEU A 64 -2.88 19.49 -13.23
C LEU A 64 -4.07 20.30 -13.75
N PRO A 65 -4.54 20.00 -14.99
CA PRO A 65 -5.81 20.52 -15.44
C PRO A 65 -6.95 19.92 -14.61
N GLY A 66 -8.05 20.66 -14.52
CA GLY A 66 -9.24 20.21 -13.78
C GLY A 66 -9.70 18.83 -14.22
N GLY A 67 -10.04 17.97 -13.26
CA GLY A 67 -10.37 16.57 -13.53
C GLY A 67 -10.26 15.67 -12.30
N ILE A 68 -10.46 14.37 -12.51
CA ILE A 68 -10.36 13.35 -11.46
C ILE A 68 -9.25 12.36 -11.83
N TYR A 69 -8.29 12.16 -10.93
CA TYR A 69 -7.10 11.34 -11.16
C TYR A 69 -6.95 10.28 -10.08
N ASN A 70 -6.57 9.07 -10.47
CA ASN A 70 -6.06 8.08 -9.53
C ASN A 70 -4.67 8.52 -9.04
N PHE A 71 -4.47 8.51 -7.72
CA PHE A 71 -3.30 9.09 -7.06
C PHE A 71 -2.77 8.12 -6.00
N GLY A 72 -2.13 7.05 -6.45
CA GLY A 72 -1.51 6.06 -5.59
C GLY A 72 -1.05 4.82 -6.36
N SER A 73 -0.48 3.88 -5.62
CA SER A 73 0.10 2.65 -6.15
C SER A 73 -0.93 1.73 -6.78
N GLY A 74 -0.57 1.17 -7.94
CA GLY A 74 -1.20 -0.02 -8.48
C GLY A 74 -0.80 -1.28 -7.71
N ASN A 75 -1.46 -2.40 -8.00
CA ASN A 75 -1.10 -3.71 -7.45
C ASN A 75 -1.62 -4.83 -8.35
N SER A 76 -0.90 -5.95 -8.43
CA SER A 76 -1.32 -7.17 -9.13
C SER A 76 -1.57 -8.36 -8.19
N LEU A 77 -1.18 -8.24 -6.92
CA LEU A 77 -1.29 -9.31 -5.92
C LEU A 77 -2.62 -9.26 -5.18
N ASN A 78 -3.12 -10.41 -4.74
CA ASN A 78 -4.18 -10.41 -3.76
C ASN A 78 -3.64 -9.96 -2.38
N SER A 79 -4.55 -9.68 -1.43
CA SER A 79 -4.16 -9.20 -0.10
C SER A 79 -3.25 -10.20 0.64
N TYR A 80 -3.51 -11.51 0.55
CA TYR A 80 -2.66 -12.54 1.16
C TYR A 80 -1.22 -12.52 0.61
N GLU A 81 -1.08 -12.57 -0.71
CA GLU A 81 0.21 -12.51 -1.39
C GLU A 81 0.98 -11.22 -1.08
N LEU A 82 0.27 -10.08 -1.04
CA LEU A 82 0.87 -8.79 -0.68
C LEU A 82 1.42 -8.79 0.76
N TYR A 83 0.68 -9.37 1.71
CA TYR A 83 1.16 -9.50 3.09
C TYR A 83 2.39 -10.42 3.18
N LEU A 84 2.43 -11.53 2.44
CA LEU A 84 3.62 -12.40 2.39
C LEU A 84 4.83 -11.68 1.79
N GLN A 85 4.67 -10.96 0.68
CA GLN A 85 5.75 -10.19 0.05
C GLN A 85 6.26 -9.11 1.00
N ALA A 86 5.35 -8.36 1.64
CA ALA A 86 5.71 -7.35 2.63
C ALA A 86 6.47 -7.93 3.82
N ALA A 87 6.04 -9.08 4.35
CA ALA A 87 6.71 -9.77 5.44
C ALA A 87 8.12 -10.24 5.04
N GLY A 88 8.28 -10.75 3.81
CA GLY A 88 9.58 -11.11 3.26
C GLY A 88 10.52 -9.92 3.13
N LEU A 89 10.03 -8.77 2.65
CA LEU A 89 10.80 -7.53 2.57
C LEU A 89 11.21 -6.99 3.95
N MET A 90 10.37 -7.20 4.98
CA MET A 90 10.69 -6.88 6.37
C MET A 90 11.65 -7.87 7.03
N GLY A 91 12.02 -8.98 6.35
CA GLY A 91 12.89 -10.01 6.90
C GLY A 91 12.24 -10.85 8.02
N LEU A 92 10.92 -10.94 8.06
CA LEU A 92 10.19 -11.72 9.06
C LEU A 92 10.33 -13.22 8.79
N LYS A 93 10.46 -14.02 9.86
CA LYS A 93 10.68 -15.47 9.75
C LYS A 93 9.37 -16.22 9.51
N GLU A 94 9.44 -17.21 8.62
CA GLU A 94 8.36 -18.16 8.33
C GLU A 94 6.96 -17.50 8.19
N PRO A 95 6.79 -16.44 7.37
CA PRO A 95 5.57 -15.64 7.34
C PRO A 95 4.31 -16.46 7.02
N SER A 96 4.43 -17.52 6.22
CA SER A 96 3.32 -18.43 5.89
C SER A 96 2.78 -19.24 7.07
N THR A 97 3.45 -19.24 8.23
CA THR A 97 2.98 -19.95 9.43
C THR A 97 1.98 -19.13 10.26
N TRP A 98 1.96 -17.81 10.08
CA TRP A 98 1.11 -16.90 10.87
C TRP A 98 0.34 -15.88 10.02
N ILE A 99 0.71 -15.69 8.75
CA ILE A 99 -0.13 -15.05 7.74
C ILE A 99 -0.90 -16.18 7.05
N LEU A 100 -2.20 -16.22 7.27
CA LEU A 100 -3.08 -17.30 6.83
C LEU A 100 -4.01 -16.81 5.72
N PRO A 101 -4.27 -17.64 4.70
CA PRO A 101 -5.17 -17.29 3.61
C PRO A 101 -6.63 -17.36 4.08
N ASP A 102 -7.35 -16.27 3.90
CA ASP A 102 -8.80 -16.19 4.08
C ASP A 102 -9.47 -16.40 2.71
N THR A 103 -9.87 -17.64 2.42
CA THR A 103 -10.46 -18.05 1.14
C THR A 103 -11.95 -17.71 1.04
N GLU A 104 -12.61 -17.51 2.18
CA GLU A 104 -14.05 -17.25 2.25
C GLU A 104 -14.37 -15.77 2.01
N ARG A 105 -13.54 -14.86 2.53
CA ARG A 105 -13.79 -13.43 2.39
C ARG A 105 -13.72 -12.99 0.93
N PHE A 106 -14.85 -12.48 0.44
CA PHE A 106 -15.08 -12.06 -0.96
C PHE A 106 -15.07 -13.21 -1.99
N SER A 107 -15.27 -14.46 -1.57
CA SER A 107 -15.29 -15.62 -2.48
C SER A 107 -16.38 -15.55 -3.54
N GLU A 108 -17.59 -15.08 -3.19
CA GLU A 108 -18.70 -14.96 -4.15
C GLU A 108 -18.50 -13.85 -5.19
N GLN A 109 -17.77 -12.80 -4.82
CA GLN A 109 -17.47 -11.69 -5.72
C GLN A 109 -16.10 -11.10 -5.38
N ALA A 110 -15.10 -11.46 -6.19
CA ALA A 110 -13.76 -10.94 -6.05
C ALA A 110 -13.74 -9.41 -6.07
N ARG A 111 -13.05 -8.82 -5.10
CA ARG A 111 -13.01 -7.38 -4.89
C ARG A 111 -11.75 -6.80 -5.52
N ASN A 112 -11.89 -6.06 -6.61
CA ASN A 112 -10.79 -5.34 -7.24
C ASN A 112 -10.87 -3.83 -6.96
N LEU A 113 -9.94 -3.33 -6.17
CA LEU A 113 -9.76 -1.92 -5.80
C LEU A 113 -8.43 -1.35 -6.33
N THR A 114 -7.80 -2.03 -7.28
CA THR A 114 -6.54 -1.57 -7.87
C THR A 114 -6.77 -0.29 -8.68
N MET A 115 -5.75 0.56 -8.73
CA MET A 115 -5.79 1.80 -9.51
C MET A 115 -5.00 1.67 -10.79
N ASN A 116 -5.52 2.26 -11.86
CA ASN A 116 -4.77 2.52 -13.08
C ASN A 116 -4.33 3.99 -13.08
N CYS A 117 -3.02 4.22 -13.10
CA CYS A 117 -2.42 5.55 -13.00
C CYS A 117 -1.97 6.14 -14.35
N ASN A 118 -2.29 5.48 -15.47
CA ASN A 118 -1.88 5.91 -16.83
C ASN A 118 -2.26 7.36 -17.15
N MET A 119 -3.34 7.88 -16.55
CA MET A 119 -3.77 9.26 -16.76
C MET A 119 -2.83 10.27 -16.10
N ILE A 120 -2.39 10.01 -14.87
CA ILE A 120 -1.58 10.96 -14.11
C ILE A 120 -0.10 10.87 -14.47
N GLU A 121 0.35 9.71 -14.96
CA GLU A 121 1.69 9.50 -15.48
C GLU A 121 2.04 10.42 -16.66
N LYS A 122 1.03 10.88 -17.42
CA LYS A 122 1.20 11.88 -18.50
C LYS A 122 1.70 13.23 -17.99
N TYR A 123 1.54 13.49 -16.70
CA TYR A 123 1.96 14.72 -16.03
C TYR A 123 3.19 14.49 -15.13
N ASP A 124 3.97 13.45 -15.42
CA ASP A 124 5.19 13.09 -14.66
C ASP A 124 4.94 12.79 -13.18
N ILE A 125 3.70 12.40 -12.83
CA ILE A 125 3.35 11.90 -11.51
C ILE A 125 3.35 10.38 -11.58
N ARG A 126 4.31 9.76 -10.90
CA ARG A 126 4.49 8.30 -10.89
C ARG A 126 4.48 7.80 -9.46
N PHE A 127 3.87 6.63 -9.29
CA PHE A 127 3.89 5.87 -8.05
C PHE A 127 4.52 4.52 -8.32
N HIS A 128 5.30 4.02 -7.36
CA HIS A 128 5.68 2.61 -7.38
C HIS A 128 4.43 1.73 -7.25
N ASN A 129 4.50 0.48 -7.71
CA ASN A 129 3.50 -0.51 -7.32
C ASN A 129 3.61 -0.82 -5.81
N SER A 130 2.60 -1.46 -5.22
CA SER A 130 2.58 -1.72 -3.77
C SER A 130 3.87 -2.37 -3.23
N VAL A 131 4.42 -3.37 -3.92
CA VAL A 131 5.60 -4.11 -3.46
C VAL A 131 6.86 -3.26 -3.60
N GLU A 132 7.04 -2.61 -4.75
CA GLU A 132 8.14 -1.68 -5.00
C GLU A 132 8.13 -0.52 -4.00
N GLY A 133 6.95 0.04 -3.70
CA GLY A 133 6.81 1.10 -2.72
C GLY A 133 7.21 0.63 -1.32
N ILE A 134 6.85 -0.60 -0.94
CA ILE A 134 7.23 -1.17 0.37
C ILE A 134 8.74 -1.35 0.44
N GLN A 135 9.34 -1.84 -0.64
CA GLN A 135 10.78 -1.98 -0.75
C GLN A 135 11.48 -0.62 -0.64
N GLU A 136 11.01 0.40 -1.35
CA GLU A 136 11.55 1.77 -1.28
C GLU A 136 11.42 2.35 0.13
N ALA A 137 10.25 2.19 0.77
CA ALA A 137 10.02 2.66 2.14
C ALA A 137 11.02 2.04 3.14
N ILE A 138 11.28 0.74 3.04
CA ILE A 138 12.21 0.02 3.92
C ILE A 138 13.67 0.41 3.65
N LEU A 139 14.07 0.51 2.38
CA LEU A 139 15.46 0.77 2.00
C LEU A 139 15.86 2.25 2.12
N ARG A 140 14.92 3.16 1.87
CA ARG A 140 15.15 4.61 1.83
C ARG A 140 14.05 5.33 2.62
N PRO A 141 13.95 5.07 3.93
CA PRO A 141 12.89 5.63 4.76
C PRO A 141 12.95 7.14 4.73
N PHE A 142 11.85 7.77 4.33
CA PHE A 142 11.69 9.20 4.52
C PHE A 142 11.41 9.46 6.00
N ARG A 143 12.21 10.33 6.62
CA ARG A 143 12.05 10.76 8.00
C ARG A 143 11.89 12.27 7.98
N THR A 144 10.71 12.77 8.34
CA THR A 144 10.58 14.19 8.71
C THR A 144 11.33 14.38 10.02
N GLN A 145 12.33 15.28 10.00
CA GLN A 145 12.99 15.76 11.21
C GLN A 145 12.03 16.60 12.05
#